data_AF-A0AA35ICU3-F1
#
_entry.id   AF-A0AA35ICU3-F1
#
_cell.length_a   1.000
_cell.length_b   1.000
_cell.length_c   1.000
_cell.angle_alpha   90.00
_cell.angle_beta   90.00
_cell.angle_gamma   90.00
#
_symmetry.space_group_name_H-M   'P 1'
#
loop_
_entity.id
_entity.type
_entity.pdbx_description
1 polymer ?
#
loop_
_entity_poly.entity_id
_entity_poly.type
_entity_poly.pdbx_seq_one_letter_code
_entity_poly.pdbx_strand_id
1 'polypeptide(L)'
;MVRADEELDALLKVQDHLRTVTHRQTNATLKVVAADSETVSGKKAIGVFVDELWVFGKRANAEAMLREATGGLASRPEGFIIWATTQSDAPPAGVFRQKLLYARKVRDGEIVDKSFLPVLYEFPKAMLDAGAHRDFSNAYITNPNLGLSVDEPFIERGYAQAQMDGEESFRGFLAKHLNVEIGLALLSDRWAGADYWEQQVSKSCRTLEDLIERCEVIDIGIDGGGLDDLLGFAAVGRERDSRRWLTWTHAWAHPSVLERRKAEAPRIRDFAKDGHLTLVERIGDDVDQIAELVAQVEEAGLLDQVGLDPVGIGAILDALEARGIPREKIGGVKQGYTLGGAIKTAERKLAEGGLWHGGQPMMAWCCGNARVEPRGNAILITKQASGSAKIDPLMALFNAVTLIALNPEAQGGMADYLENGFFDLIG
;
A
#
# COMPACT_ATOMS: atom_id res chain seq x y z
N MET A 1 -14.57 -6.33 38.01
CA MET A 1 -15.33 -7.56 37.71
C MET A 1 -15.13 -8.61 38.80
N VAL A 2 -14.01 -9.34 38.88
CA VAL A 2 -13.81 -10.41 39.88
C VAL A 2 -14.08 -9.96 41.32
N ARG A 3 -13.43 -8.89 41.81
CA ARG A 3 -13.64 -8.39 43.18
C ARG A 3 -15.04 -7.82 43.46
N ALA A 4 -15.83 -7.57 42.41
CA ALA A 4 -17.16 -7.00 42.52
C ALA A 4 -18.25 -8.08 42.57
N ASP A 5 -17.87 -9.35 42.48
CA ASP A 5 -18.76 -10.51 42.44
C ASP A 5 -18.26 -11.55 43.44
N GLU A 6 -19.08 -11.88 44.43
CA GLU A 6 -18.69 -12.76 45.55
C GLU A 6 -18.34 -14.18 45.09
N GLU A 7 -19.02 -14.69 44.06
CA GLU A 7 -18.76 -16.03 43.52
C GLU A 7 -17.41 -16.05 42.78
N LEU A 8 -17.15 -15.04 41.96
CA LEU A 8 -15.87 -14.93 41.26
C LEU A 8 -14.69 -14.72 42.22
N ASP A 9 -14.84 -13.93 43.28
CA ASP A 9 -13.78 -13.71 44.28
C ASP A 9 -13.46 -14.99 45.08
N ALA A 10 -14.49 -15.78 45.39
CA ALA A 10 -14.34 -17.08 46.03
C ALA A 10 -13.61 -18.12 45.15
N LEU A 11 -13.78 -18.04 43.82
CA LEU A 11 -13.18 -18.97 42.87
C LEU A 11 -11.80 -18.52 42.35
N LEU A 12 -11.58 -17.22 42.20
CA LEU A 12 -10.43 -16.65 41.50
C LEU A 12 -9.54 -15.87 42.46
N LYS A 13 -8.23 -16.08 42.35
CA LYS A 13 -7.21 -15.30 43.05
C LYS A 13 -6.58 -14.30 42.09
N VAL A 14 -6.85 -13.01 42.31
CA VAL A 14 -6.24 -11.92 41.54
C VAL A 14 -4.87 -11.57 42.13
N GLN A 15 -3.84 -11.54 41.30
CA GLN A 15 -2.46 -11.21 41.67
C GLN A 15 -1.95 -10.07 40.79
N ASP A 16 -2.27 -8.83 41.15
CA ASP A 16 -2.04 -7.63 40.33
C ASP A 16 -0.57 -7.44 39.93
N HIS A 17 0.36 -7.59 40.88
CA HIS A 17 1.79 -7.45 40.66
C HIS A 17 2.36 -8.46 39.64
N LEU A 18 1.68 -9.60 39.43
CA LEU A 18 2.04 -10.61 38.45
C LEU A 18 1.18 -10.54 37.18
N ARG A 19 0.19 -9.65 37.15
CA ARG A 19 -0.84 -9.55 36.10
C ARG A 19 -1.48 -10.92 35.80
N THR A 20 -1.77 -11.68 36.85
CA THR A 20 -2.23 -13.07 36.76
C THR A 20 -3.50 -13.27 37.58
N VAL A 21 -4.45 -14.03 37.04
CA VAL A 21 -5.61 -14.55 37.76
C VAL A 21 -5.48 -16.06 37.80
N THR A 22 -5.66 -16.65 38.99
CA THR A 22 -5.53 -18.09 39.22
C THR A 22 -6.85 -18.66 39.73
N HIS A 23 -7.37 -19.71 39.11
CA HIS A 23 -8.52 -20.44 39.64
C HIS A 23 -8.08 -21.29 40.84
N ARG A 24 -8.68 -21.06 42.02
CA ARG A 24 -8.22 -21.63 43.29
C ARG A 24 -8.32 -23.16 43.36
N GLN A 25 -9.28 -23.76 42.66
CA GLN A 25 -9.50 -25.20 42.69
C GLN A 25 -8.67 -25.98 41.65
N THR A 26 -8.53 -25.46 40.43
CA THR A 26 -7.89 -26.15 39.29
C THR A 26 -6.45 -25.71 39.08
N ASN A 27 -6.02 -24.61 39.71
CA ASN A 27 -4.76 -23.92 39.46
C ASN A 27 -4.57 -23.44 38.00
N ALA A 28 -5.64 -23.40 37.20
CA ALA A 28 -5.61 -22.78 35.89
C ALA A 28 -5.29 -21.28 36.03
N THR A 29 -4.47 -20.75 35.12
CA THR A 29 -4.03 -19.35 35.17
C THR A 29 -4.33 -18.62 33.88
N LEU A 30 -4.76 -17.36 34.01
CA LEU A 30 -4.80 -16.38 32.95
C LEU A 30 -3.78 -15.30 33.28
N LYS A 31 -2.85 -15.05 32.36
CA LYS A 31 -1.76 -14.08 32.57
C LYS A 31 -1.69 -13.10 31.41
N VAL A 32 -1.66 -11.81 31.73
CA VAL A 32 -1.38 -10.76 30.74
C VAL A 32 0.12 -10.75 30.48
N VAL A 33 0.49 -10.87 29.21
CA VAL A 33 1.88 -10.86 28.76
C VAL A 33 2.08 -9.63 27.90
N ALA A 34 3.16 -8.87 28.17
CA ALA A 34 3.56 -7.80 27.28
C ALA A 34 3.97 -8.42 25.94
N ALA A 35 3.64 -7.78 24.84
CA ALA A 35 3.93 -8.34 23.54
C ALA A 35 5.33 -7.92 23.08
N ASP A 36 6.34 -8.54 23.69
CA ASP A 36 7.74 -8.47 23.32
C ASP A 36 8.34 -9.90 23.22
N SER A 37 9.36 -10.09 22.40
CA SER A 37 9.92 -11.41 22.09
C SER A 37 10.49 -12.11 23.34
N GLU A 38 11.14 -11.36 24.23
CA GLU A 38 11.78 -11.93 25.42
C GLU A 38 10.78 -12.47 26.44
N THR A 39 9.63 -11.78 26.62
CA THR A 39 8.61 -12.19 27.60
C THR A 39 7.69 -13.29 27.09
N VAL A 40 7.62 -13.48 25.77
CA VAL A 40 6.76 -14.47 25.13
C VAL A 40 7.45 -15.84 25.01
N SER A 41 8.79 -15.84 24.90
CA SER A 41 9.61 -17.04 24.81
C SER A 41 9.40 -18.02 25.99
N GLY A 42 9.33 -19.32 25.69
CA GLY A 42 9.34 -20.41 26.69
C GLY A 42 8.02 -20.66 27.44
N LYS A 43 6.96 -19.89 27.19
CA LYS A 43 5.65 -20.10 27.82
C LYS A 43 4.84 -21.16 27.08
N LYS A 44 4.39 -22.19 27.79
CA LYS A 44 3.45 -23.21 27.28
C LYS A 44 2.03 -22.86 27.68
N ALA A 45 1.32 -22.12 26.82
CA ALA A 45 -0.10 -21.79 26.99
C ALA A 45 -1.00 -22.84 26.31
N ILE A 46 -2.22 -23.03 26.83
CA ILE A 46 -3.26 -23.87 26.21
C ILE A 46 -4.21 -23.00 25.35
N GLY A 47 -4.45 -21.76 25.78
CA GLY A 47 -5.15 -20.74 25.00
C GLY A 47 -4.26 -19.52 24.86
N VAL A 48 -4.17 -18.96 23.66
CA VAL A 48 -3.50 -17.68 23.39
C VAL A 48 -4.52 -16.69 22.88
N PHE A 49 -4.66 -15.55 23.56
CA PHE A 49 -5.49 -14.44 23.08
C PHE A 49 -4.58 -13.30 22.61
N VAL A 50 -4.68 -12.97 21.34
CA VAL A 50 -3.99 -11.83 20.73
C VAL A 50 -5.03 -10.78 20.42
N ASP A 51 -5.00 -9.73 21.21
CA ASP A 51 -5.86 -8.56 21.07
C ASP A 51 -5.20 -7.50 20.19
N GLU A 52 -6.01 -6.66 19.55
CA GLU A 52 -5.57 -5.56 18.68
C GLU A 52 -4.52 -5.99 17.62
N LEU A 53 -4.81 -7.05 16.86
CA LEU A 53 -3.86 -7.63 15.89
C LEU A 53 -3.28 -6.59 14.91
N TRP A 54 -4.06 -5.56 14.53
CA TRP A 54 -3.60 -4.48 13.64
C TRP A 54 -2.35 -3.75 14.16
N VAL A 55 -2.17 -3.63 15.48
CA VAL A 55 -0.98 -3.02 16.10
C VAL A 55 0.27 -3.84 15.77
N PHE A 56 0.14 -5.17 15.74
CA PHE A 56 1.22 -6.07 15.36
C PHE A 56 1.52 -6.02 13.86
N GLY A 57 0.54 -5.70 13.03
CA GLY A 57 0.73 -5.46 11.60
C GLY A 57 1.77 -4.36 11.30
N LYS A 58 1.92 -3.39 12.22
CA LYS A 58 2.90 -2.29 12.12
C LYS A 58 4.31 -2.67 12.62
N ARG A 59 4.54 -3.90 13.11
CA ARG A 59 5.82 -4.34 13.70
C ARG A 59 6.53 -5.38 12.85
N ALA A 60 7.77 -5.08 12.46
CA ALA A 60 8.59 -5.95 11.60
C ALA A 60 8.83 -7.36 12.17
N ASN A 61 8.99 -7.52 13.48
CA ASN A 61 9.29 -8.80 14.13
C ASN A 61 8.04 -9.51 14.71
N ALA A 62 6.84 -8.97 14.48
CA ALA A 62 5.62 -9.52 15.08
C ALA A 62 5.36 -10.97 14.67
N GLU A 63 5.65 -11.35 13.42
CA GLU A 63 5.40 -12.71 12.95
C GLU A 63 6.22 -13.75 13.73
N ALA A 64 7.53 -13.49 13.91
CA ALA A 64 8.41 -14.36 14.68
C ALA A 64 7.97 -14.44 16.15
N MET A 65 7.64 -13.29 16.76
CA MET A 65 7.15 -13.22 18.13
C MET A 65 5.84 -13.99 18.31
N LEU A 66 4.87 -13.84 17.41
CA LEU A 66 3.58 -14.54 17.46
C LEU A 66 3.74 -16.04 17.21
N ARG A 67 4.66 -16.43 16.34
CA ARG A 67 5.01 -17.85 16.11
C ARG A 67 5.57 -18.49 17.37
N GLU A 68 6.42 -17.77 18.10
CA GLU A 68 6.93 -18.23 19.40
C GLU A 68 5.82 -18.28 20.46
N ALA A 69 4.97 -17.25 20.54
CA ALA A 69 3.82 -17.20 21.46
C ALA A 69 2.88 -18.39 21.31
N THR A 70 2.68 -18.80 20.07
CA THR A 70 1.73 -19.86 19.70
C THR A 70 2.39 -21.23 19.58
N GLY A 71 3.71 -21.31 19.55
CA GLY A 71 4.46 -22.56 19.40
C GLY A 71 4.25 -23.58 20.52
N GLY A 72 3.90 -23.12 21.73
CA GLY A 72 3.56 -24.01 22.86
C GLY A 72 2.38 -24.95 22.59
N LEU A 73 1.50 -24.57 21.64
CA LEU A 73 0.33 -25.35 21.23
C LEU A 73 0.70 -26.62 20.46
N ALA A 74 1.91 -26.73 19.90
CA ALA A 74 2.38 -27.93 19.21
C ALA A 74 2.33 -29.19 20.10
N SER A 75 2.38 -29.02 21.42
CA SER A 75 2.30 -30.10 22.41
C SER A 75 0.94 -30.21 23.12
N ARG A 76 -0.07 -29.46 22.67
CA ARG A 76 -1.41 -29.38 23.27
C ARG A 76 -2.50 -29.44 22.18
N PRO A 77 -2.96 -30.64 21.81
CA PRO A 77 -3.92 -30.82 20.71
C PRO A 77 -5.27 -30.13 20.95
N GLU A 78 -5.65 -29.91 22.22
CA GLU A 78 -6.83 -29.15 22.64
C GLU A 78 -6.63 -27.63 22.68
N GLY A 79 -5.42 -27.16 22.36
CA GLY A 79 -5.07 -25.77 22.45
C GLY A 79 -5.70 -24.90 21.36
N PHE A 80 -5.87 -23.61 21.64
CA PHE A 80 -6.54 -22.68 20.72
C PHE A 80 -5.90 -21.29 20.72
N ILE A 81 -6.16 -20.54 19.64
CA ILE A 81 -5.76 -19.15 19.50
C ILE A 81 -6.98 -18.32 19.15
N ILE A 82 -7.18 -17.21 19.85
CA ILE A 82 -8.16 -16.19 19.51
C ILE A 82 -7.40 -14.97 19.01
N TRP A 83 -7.72 -14.55 17.79
CA TRP A 83 -7.25 -13.29 17.21
C TRP A 83 -8.41 -12.30 17.23
N ALA A 84 -8.27 -11.20 17.95
CA ALA A 84 -9.24 -10.10 17.94
C ALA A 84 -8.60 -8.82 17.43
N THR A 85 -9.33 -8.06 16.63
CA THR A 85 -8.88 -6.79 16.05
C THR A 85 -10.06 -6.02 15.47
N THR A 86 -9.92 -4.72 15.41
CA THR A 86 -10.68 -3.85 14.48
C THR A 86 -9.80 -3.50 13.29
N GLN A 87 -10.37 -2.81 12.30
CA GLN A 87 -9.61 -2.09 11.28
C GLN A 87 -8.76 -0.98 11.92
N SER A 88 -7.65 -0.65 11.27
CA SER A 88 -6.77 0.46 11.66
C SER A 88 -7.08 1.75 10.90
N ASP A 89 -6.50 2.84 11.38
CA ASP A 89 -6.43 4.15 10.73
C ASP A 89 -5.63 4.17 9.41
N ALA A 90 -5.02 3.03 9.05
CA ALA A 90 -4.23 2.84 7.84
C ALA A 90 -4.59 1.51 7.15
N PRO A 91 -4.26 1.34 5.86
CA PRO A 91 -4.41 0.07 5.17
C PRO A 91 -3.69 -1.09 5.91
N PRO A 92 -4.29 -2.30 5.99
CA PRO A 92 -3.69 -3.45 6.65
C PRO A 92 -2.28 -3.79 6.12
N ALA A 93 -1.37 -4.15 7.03
CA ALA A 93 -0.01 -4.58 6.68
C ALA A 93 0.47 -5.73 7.58
N GLY A 94 1.50 -6.44 7.13
CA GLY A 94 2.19 -7.47 7.91
C GLY A 94 1.25 -8.59 8.39
N VAL A 95 1.45 -9.07 9.62
CA VAL A 95 0.67 -10.19 10.18
C VAL A 95 -0.84 -9.92 10.22
N PHE A 96 -1.26 -8.66 10.35
CA PHE A 96 -2.67 -8.30 10.32
C PHE A 96 -3.26 -8.51 8.92
N ARG A 97 -2.62 -7.97 7.87
CA ARG A 97 -3.02 -8.19 6.47
C ARG A 97 -3.08 -9.69 6.14
N GLN A 98 -2.05 -10.44 6.53
CA GLN A 98 -1.98 -11.88 6.26
C GLN A 98 -3.16 -12.63 6.89
N LYS A 99 -3.47 -12.38 8.18
CA LYS A 99 -4.59 -13.04 8.87
C LYS A 99 -5.94 -12.59 8.35
N LEU A 100 -6.12 -11.30 8.05
CA LEU A 100 -7.36 -10.78 7.48
C LEU A 100 -7.67 -11.41 6.12
N LEU A 101 -6.69 -11.46 5.22
CA LEU A 101 -6.85 -12.10 3.91
C LEU A 101 -7.10 -13.60 4.04
N TYR A 102 -6.40 -14.29 4.94
CA TYR A 102 -6.66 -15.71 5.21
C TYR A 102 -8.08 -15.94 5.72
N ALA A 103 -8.54 -15.13 6.69
CA ALA A 103 -9.88 -15.22 7.25
C ALA A 103 -10.97 -15.00 6.19
N ARG A 104 -10.80 -14.01 5.31
CA ARG A 104 -11.69 -13.77 4.17
C ARG A 104 -11.73 -14.97 3.22
N LYS A 105 -10.57 -15.52 2.83
CA LYS A 105 -10.48 -16.71 1.97
C LYS A 105 -11.12 -17.96 2.59
N VAL A 106 -11.01 -18.15 3.90
CA VAL A 106 -11.68 -19.27 4.59
C VAL A 106 -13.20 -19.05 4.64
N ARG A 107 -13.65 -17.83 4.99
CA ARG A 107 -15.08 -17.46 4.97
C ARG A 107 -15.69 -17.68 3.59
N ASP A 108 -14.98 -17.30 2.54
CA ASP A 108 -15.45 -17.34 1.15
C ASP A 108 -15.29 -18.73 0.51
N GLY A 109 -14.72 -19.71 1.24
CA GLY A 109 -14.56 -21.08 0.78
C GLY A 109 -13.41 -21.31 -0.20
N GLU A 110 -12.58 -20.30 -0.48
CA GLU A 110 -11.35 -20.43 -1.27
C GLU A 110 -10.31 -21.31 -0.56
N ILE A 111 -10.30 -21.29 0.77
CA ILE A 111 -9.47 -22.15 1.62
C ILE A 111 -10.37 -22.99 2.53
N VAL A 112 -10.23 -24.31 2.47
CA VAL A 112 -10.95 -25.23 3.36
C VAL A 112 -10.07 -25.57 4.56
N ASP A 113 -10.26 -24.83 5.67
CA ASP A 113 -9.58 -25.07 6.95
C ASP A 113 -10.61 -25.25 8.07
N LYS A 114 -10.84 -26.49 8.49
CA LYS A 114 -11.80 -26.82 9.56
C LYS A 114 -11.31 -26.45 10.96
N SER A 115 -10.05 -26.03 11.11
CA SER A 115 -9.44 -25.62 12.38
C SER A 115 -9.45 -24.11 12.59
N PHE A 116 -9.92 -23.33 11.60
CA PHE A 116 -9.97 -21.88 11.65
C PHE A 116 -11.41 -21.38 11.45
N LEU A 117 -11.95 -20.66 12.45
CA LEU A 117 -13.27 -20.06 12.39
C LEU A 117 -13.15 -18.54 12.18
N PRO A 118 -13.33 -18.03 10.94
CA PRO A 118 -13.41 -16.60 10.72
C PRO A 118 -14.76 -16.05 11.18
N VAL A 119 -14.73 -15.06 12.06
CA VAL A 119 -15.90 -14.25 12.43
C VAL A 119 -15.60 -12.81 12.05
N LEU A 120 -16.13 -12.38 10.91
CA LEU A 120 -15.84 -11.08 10.30
C LEU A 120 -17.12 -10.24 10.24
N TYR A 121 -17.10 -9.08 10.90
CA TYR A 121 -18.16 -8.07 10.81
C TYR A 121 -17.67 -6.95 9.89
N GLU A 122 -17.97 -7.06 8.61
CA GLU A 122 -17.47 -6.16 7.57
C GLU A 122 -18.61 -5.74 6.64
N PHE A 123 -18.52 -4.51 6.13
CA PHE A 123 -19.42 -4.10 5.05
C PHE A 123 -19.17 -4.94 3.79
N PRO A 124 -20.23 -5.42 3.11
CA PRO A 124 -20.09 -6.00 1.78
C PRO A 124 -19.43 -5.02 0.81
N LYS A 125 -18.61 -5.53 -0.12
CA LYS A 125 -17.89 -4.69 -1.09
C LYS A 125 -18.81 -3.74 -1.86
N ALA A 126 -19.96 -4.23 -2.33
CA ALA A 126 -20.92 -3.41 -3.06
C ALA A 126 -21.47 -2.22 -2.23
N MET A 127 -21.56 -2.37 -0.90
CA MET A 127 -21.96 -1.28 -0.01
C MET A 127 -20.84 -0.27 0.20
N LEU A 128 -19.58 -0.73 0.25
CA LEU A 128 -18.41 0.15 0.29
C LEU A 128 -18.31 0.99 -0.98
N ASP A 129 -18.40 0.33 -2.15
CA ASP A 129 -18.34 0.96 -3.47
C ASP A 129 -19.47 2.00 -3.66
N ALA A 130 -20.65 1.76 -3.08
CA ALA A 130 -21.78 2.70 -3.09
C ALA A 130 -21.72 3.78 -1.99
N GLY A 131 -20.70 3.78 -1.13
CA GLY A 131 -20.57 4.75 -0.03
C GLY A 131 -21.52 4.53 1.15
N ALA A 132 -22.23 3.39 1.22
CA ALA A 132 -23.26 3.13 2.23
C ALA A 132 -22.71 3.01 3.67
N HIS A 133 -21.41 2.79 3.83
CA HIS A 133 -20.72 2.83 5.11
C HIS A 133 -20.68 4.24 5.75
N ARG A 134 -20.97 5.29 4.96
CA ARG A 134 -21.11 6.67 5.40
C ARG A 134 -22.55 7.03 5.78
N ASP A 135 -23.43 6.04 5.88
CA ASP A 135 -24.76 6.21 6.46
C ASP A 135 -24.79 5.48 7.80
N PHE A 136 -24.98 6.24 8.88
CA PHE A 136 -25.00 5.72 10.24
C PHE A 136 -26.07 4.65 10.45
N SER A 137 -27.16 4.66 9.68
CA SER A 137 -28.20 3.64 9.76
C SER A 137 -27.68 2.23 9.44
N ASN A 138 -26.51 2.13 8.78
CA ASN A 138 -25.85 0.86 8.48
C ASN A 138 -24.81 0.44 9.54
N ALA A 139 -24.65 1.16 10.64
CA ALA A 139 -23.65 0.87 11.69
C ALA A 139 -23.80 -0.52 12.32
N TYR A 140 -25.02 -1.06 12.35
CA TYR A 140 -25.32 -2.40 12.89
C TYR A 140 -24.59 -3.53 12.15
N ILE A 141 -24.18 -3.31 10.89
CA ILE A 141 -23.50 -4.33 10.06
C ILE A 141 -22.17 -4.74 10.70
N THR A 142 -21.44 -3.77 11.25
CA THR A 142 -20.13 -3.99 11.86
C THR A 142 -20.18 -3.95 13.39
N ASN A 143 -21.33 -3.63 13.96
CA ASN A 143 -21.60 -3.58 15.39
C ASN A 143 -22.74 -4.55 15.76
N PRO A 144 -22.49 -5.86 15.81
CA PRO A 144 -23.51 -6.88 16.09
C PRO A 144 -24.19 -6.74 17.46
N ASN A 145 -23.58 -6.00 18.40
CA ASN A 145 -24.11 -5.73 19.75
C ASN A 145 -24.48 -4.24 19.96
N LEU A 146 -24.78 -3.50 18.89
CA LEU A 146 -25.26 -2.11 18.98
C LEU A 146 -26.53 -2.03 19.84
N GLY A 147 -26.56 -1.11 20.80
CA GLY A 147 -27.68 -0.93 21.73
C GLY A 147 -27.72 -1.94 22.90
N LEU A 148 -26.80 -2.91 22.95
CA LEU A 148 -26.69 -3.89 24.04
C LEU A 148 -25.42 -3.65 24.87
N SER A 149 -24.25 -3.96 24.31
CA SER A 149 -22.95 -3.73 24.94
C SER A 149 -22.20 -2.55 24.33
N VAL A 150 -22.62 -2.10 23.16
CA VAL A 150 -22.12 -0.89 22.52
C VAL A 150 -23.15 0.22 22.73
N ASP A 151 -22.75 1.30 23.39
CA ASP A 151 -23.61 2.46 23.66
C ASP A 151 -23.91 3.21 22.37
N GLU A 152 -25.10 3.01 21.82
CA GLU A 152 -25.52 3.61 20.56
C GLU A 152 -25.48 5.15 20.57
N PRO A 153 -25.95 5.85 21.63
CA PRO A 153 -25.80 7.30 21.74
C PRO A 153 -24.34 7.78 21.71
N PHE A 154 -23.39 7.01 22.27
CA PHE A 154 -21.97 7.35 22.17
C PHE A 154 -21.45 7.27 20.74
N ILE A 155 -21.81 6.21 20.00
CA ILE A 155 -21.40 6.06 18.61
C ILE A 155 -22.06 7.14 17.74
N GLU A 156 -23.35 7.42 17.92
CA GLU A 156 -24.07 8.46 17.16
C GLU A 156 -23.47 9.86 17.38
N ARG A 157 -23.18 10.23 18.63
CA ARG A 157 -22.49 11.50 18.94
C ARG A 157 -21.10 11.55 18.34
N GLY A 158 -20.33 10.45 18.45
CA GLY A 158 -19.00 10.36 17.88
C GLY A 158 -19.01 10.49 16.36
N TYR A 159 -20.01 9.90 15.70
CA TYR A 159 -20.23 9.99 14.27
C TYR A 159 -20.49 11.45 13.84
N ALA A 160 -21.45 12.12 14.49
CA ALA A 160 -21.78 13.51 14.20
C ALA A 160 -20.59 14.46 14.45
N GLN A 161 -19.87 14.28 15.56
CA GLN A 161 -18.69 15.07 15.88
C GLN A 161 -17.59 14.87 14.84
N ALA A 162 -17.31 13.62 14.46
CA ALA A 162 -16.26 13.32 13.49
C ALA A 162 -16.58 13.89 12.09
N GLN A 163 -17.85 13.95 11.69
CA GLN A 163 -18.27 14.66 10.48
C GLN A 163 -17.99 16.17 10.56
N MET A 164 -18.23 16.80 11.71
CA MET A 164 -17.95 18.23 11.92
C MET A 164 -16.45 18.54 11.93
N ASP A 165 -15.65 17.63 12.49
CA ASP A 165 -14.19 17.77 12.62
C ASP A 165 -13.45 17.58 11.28
N GLY A 166 -14.14 17.05 10.25
CA GLY A 166 -13.63 16.89 8.90
C GLY A 166 -13.27 15.44 8.53
N GLU A 167 -12.89 15.25 7.27
CA GLU A 167 -12.76 13.92 6.65
C GLU A 167 -11.76 13.01 7.37
N GLU A 168 -10.63 13.54 7.85
CA GLU A 168 -9.64 12.76 8.57
C GLU A 168 -10.21 12.15 9.86
N SER A 169 -10.89 12.97 10.68
CA SER A 169 -11.56 12.53 11.91
C SER A 169 -12.67 11.53 11.58
N PHE A 170 -13.47 11.83 10.55
CA PHE A 170 -14.56 10.97 10.12
C PHE A 170 -14.10 9.56 9.74
N ARG A 171 -12.97 9.43 9.03
CA ARG A 171 -12.42 8.10 8.73
C ARG A 171 -11.86 7.38 9.93
N GLY A 172 -11.15 8.11 10.81
CA GLY A 172 -10.65 7.53 12.04
C GLY A 172 -11.81 6.91 12.81
N PHE A 173 -12.96 7.61 12.82
CA PHE A 173 -14.21 7.09 13.36
C PHE A 173 -14.73 5.87 12.59
N LEU A 174 -14.86 5.94 11.25
CA LEU A 174 -15.33 4.82 10.43
C LEU A 174 -14.48 3.55 10.59
N ALA A 175 -13.15 3.68 10.63
CA ALA A 175 -12.25 2.55 10.84
C ALA A 175 -12.42 1.94 12.24
N LYS A 176 -12.42 2.79 13.27
CA LYS A 176 -12.40 2.35 14.67
C LYS A 176 -13.74 1.86 15.17
N HIS A 177 -14.83 2.52 14.77
CA HIS A 177 -16.18 2.27 15.30
C HIS A 177 -17.10 1.58 14.30
N LEU A 178 -16.86 1.71 13.00
CA LEU A 178 -17.64 1.01 11.96
C LEU A 178 -16.82 -0.06 11.22
N ASN A 179 -15.61 -0.38 11.67
CA ASN A 179 -14.74 -1.42 11.10
C ASN A 179 -14.53 -1.30 9.57
N VAL A 180 -14.47 -0.06 9.06
CA VAL A 180 -14.22 0.23 7.64
C VAL A 180 -12.72 0.15 7.35
N GLU A 181 -12.33 -0.66 6.38
CA GLU A 181 -10.94 -0.72 5.92
C GLU A 181 -10.57 0.59 5.21
N ILE A 182 -9.51 1.25 5.68
CA ILE A 182 -9.08 2.52 5.10
C ILE A 182 -8.40 2.29 3.74
N GLY A 183 -9.02 2.83 2.69
CA GLY A 183 -8.48 2.91 1.32
C GLY A 183 -7.93 4.29 0.93
N LEU A 184 -7.59 4.41 -0.36
CA LEU A 184 -6.96 5.57 -1.02
C LEU A 184 -7.71 6.91 -0.89
N ALA A 185 -9.03 6.90 -1.03
CA ALA A 185 -9.85 8.05 -1.40
C ALA A 185 -10.26 9.00 -0.25
N LEU A 186 -9.54 9.01 0.87
CA LEU A 186 -10.12 9.52 2.11
C LEU A 186 -9.29 10.65 2.81
N LEU A 187 -8.11 11.08 2.35
CA LEU A 187 -7.31 12.13 3.02
C LEU A 187 -7.63 13.58 2.56
N SER A 188 -7.88 14.57 3.44
CA SER A 188 -8.40 15.90 3.06
C SER A 188 -7.42 16.83 2.30
N ASP A 189 -6.12 16.58 2.41
CA ASP A 189 -5.01 17.32 1.78
C ASP A 189 -4.29 16.48 0.73
N ARG A 190 -4.96 15.42 0.23
CA ARG A 190 -4.39 14.48 -0.72
C ARG A 190 -4.33 15.00 -2.15
N TRP A 191 -3.51 14.36 -2.95
CA TRP A 191 -3.54 14.50 -4.39
C TRP A 191 -4.90 14.07 -4.97
N ALA A 192 -5.58 14.96 -5.70
CA ALA A 192 -6.94 14.73 -6.20
C ALA A 192 -7.03 13.52 -7.15
N GLY A 193 -5.93 13.17 -7.83
CA GLY A 193 -5.86 12.00 -8.71
C GLY A 193 -6.07 10.67 -7.96
N ALA A 194 -5.81 10.64 -6.65
CA ALA A 194 -6.01 9.45 -5.82
C ALA A 194 -7.47 8.98 -5.80
N ASP A 195 -8.45 9.88 -6.01
CA ASP A 195 -9.89 9.57 -5.99
C ASP A 195 -10.35 8.73 -7.18
N TYR A 196 -9.61 8.85 -8.28
CA TYR A 196 -9.90 8.17 -9.54
C TYR A 196 -8.98 6.98 -9.76
N TRP A 197 -7.90 6.86 -8.99
CA TRP A 197 -6.87 5.83 -9.16
C TRP A 197 -7.50 4.42 -9.16
N GLU A 198 -8.22 4.02 -8.12
CA GLU A 198 -8.79 2.66 -8.04
C GLU A 198 -9.79 2.33 -9.16
N GLN A 199 -10.44 3.35 -9.73
CA GLN A 199 -11.40 3.18 -10.83
C GLN A 199 -10.69 2.91 -12.16
N GLN A 200 -9.46 3.41 -12.33
CA GLN A 200 -8.70 3.31 -13.59
C GLN A 200 -7.70 2.15 -13.62
N VAL A 201 -8.05 1.07 -12.91
CA VAL A 201 -7.30 -0.19 -12.97
C VAL A 201 -7.54 -0.88 -14.32
N SER A 202 -6.48 -1.02 -15.11
CA SER A 202 -6.51 -1.80 -16.35
C SER A 202 -6.71 -3.28 -16.06
N LYS A 203 -7.59 -3.92 -16.83
CA LYS A 203 -7.79 -5.37 -16.78
C LYS A 203 -6.70 -6.15 -17.55
N SER A 204 -6.00 -5.49 -18.46
CA SER A 204 -5.12 -6.14 -19.45
C SER A 204 -3.73 -5.50 -19.56
N CYS A 205 -3.36 -4.60 -18.66
CA CYS A 205 -2.02 -4.00 -18.62
C CYS A 205 -1.54 -4.01 -17.17
N ARG A 206 -0.61 -4.92 -16.84
CA ARG A 206 -0.14 -5.23 -15.48
C ARG A 206 1.38 -5.30 -15.37
N THR A 207 2.09 -5.41 -16.48
CA THR A 207 3.54 -5.59 -16.58
C THR A 207 4.16 -4.55 -17.52
N LEU A 208 5.49 -4.43 -17.54
CA LEU A 208 6.19 -3.57 -18.50
C LEU A 208 6.04 -4.11 -19.93
N GLU A 209 6.03 -5.43 -20.07
CA GLU A 209 5.85 -6.12 -21.34
C GLU A 209 4.48 -5.80 -21.97
N ASP A 210 3.42 -5.67 -21.15
CA ASP A 210 2.11 -5.24 -21.64
C ASP A 210 2.15 -3.82 -22.24
N LEU A 211 2.99 -2.92 -21.71
CA LEU A 211 3.17 -1.58 -22.30
C LEU A 211 3.93 -1.70 -23.62
N ILE A 212 5.01 -2.48 -23.64
CA ILE A 212 5.83 -2.69 -24.85
C ILE A 212 4.96 -3.27 -25.99
N GLU A 213 4.09 -4.23 -25.69
CA GLU A 213 3.21 -4.84 -26.70
C GLU A 213 2.16 -3.86 -27.23
N ARG A 214 1.60 -3.00 -26.37
CA ARG A 214 0.38 -2.24 -26.68
C ARG A 214 0.62 -0.79 -27.06
N CYS A 215 1.75 -0.22 -26.68
CA CYS A 215 2.02 1.20 -26.86
C CYS A 215 2.78 1.48 -28.14
N GLU A 216 2.54 2.68 -28.69
CA GLU A 216 3.27 3.22 -29.84
C GLU A 216 4.47 4.09 -29.43
N VAL A 217 4.54 4.49 -28.17
CA VAL A 217 5.64 5.26 -27.58
C VAL A 217 5.55 5.14 -26.07
N ILE A 218 6.69 5.13 -25.38
CA ILE A 218 6.81 5.02 -23.93
C ILE A 218 7.81 6.08 -23.43
N ASP A 219 7.38 6.84 -22.43
CA ASP A 219 8.25 7.67 -21.62
C ASP A 219 8.45 7.06 -20.24
N ILE A 220 9.64 7.23 -19.71
CA ILE A 220 10.02 6.71 -18.41
C ILE A 220 10.29 7.86 -17.46
N GLY A 221 9.91 7.69 -16.20
CA GLY A 221 10.22 8.60 -15.12
C GLY A 221 10.90 7.85 -13.98
N ILE A 222 11.88 8.50 -13.37
CA ILE A 222 12.65 7.98 -12.24
C ILE A 222 12.67 9.04 -11.13
N ASP A 223 12.51 8.63 -9.88
CA ASP A 223 12.62 9.51 -8.70
C ASP A 223 13.26 8.77 -7.51
N GLY A 224 13.98 9.48 -6.66
CA GLY A 224 14.53 8.93 -5.41
C GLY A 224 15.91 8.28 -5.55
N GLY A 225 16.22 7.32 -4.68
CA GLY A 225 17.53 6.61 -4.65
C GLY A 225 18.44 6.90 -3.45
N GLY A 226 17.95 7.60 -2.42
CA GLY A 226 18.70 7.79 -1.17
C GLY A 226 18.58 6.61 -0.20
N LEU A 227 19.50 6.47 0.76
CA LEU A 227 19.51 5.41 1.79
C LEU A 227 18.29 5.42 2.75
N ASP A 228 17.39 6.39 2.61
CA ASP A 228 16.17 6.49 3.41
C ASP A 228 14.90 6.47 2.54
N ASP A 229 15.03 6.55 1.21
CA ASP A 229 13.92 6.67 0.26
C ASP A 229 13.82 5.45 -0.63
N LEU A 230 12.69 5.31 -1.32
CA LEU A 230 12.60 4.35 -2.41
C LEU A 230 13.27 4.96 -3.64
N LEU A 231 13.78 4.11 -4.52
CA LEU A 231 14.07 4.49 -5.90
C LEU A 231 12.84 4.08 -6.72
N GLY A 232 12.05 5.05 -7.19
CA GLY A 232 10.83 4.84 -7.96
C GLY A 232 11.07 4.87 -9.46
N PHE A 233 10.33 4.02 -10.18
CA PHE A 233 10.28 3.95 -11.64
C PHE A 233 8.82 3.97 -12.10
N ALA A 234 8.55 4.68 -13.18
CA ALA A 234 7.27 4.65 -13.88
C ALA A 234 7.51 4.64 -15.39
N ALA A 235 6.90 3.70 -16.09
CA ALA A 235 6.75 3.73 -17.54
C ALA A 235 5.33 4.16 -17.87
N VAL A 236 5.21 5.17 -18.74
CA VAL A 236 3.92 5.66 -19.25
C VAL A 236 3.95 5.54 -20.76
N GLY A 237 3.17 4.60 -21.27
CA GLY A 237 3.03 4.37 -22.71
C GLY A 237 1.73 4.94 -23.25
N ARG A 238 1.74 5.43 -24.49
CA ARG A 238 0.53 5.77 -25.22
C ARG A 238 0.07 4.56 -26.03
N GLU A 239 -1.09 4.02 -25.69
CA GLU A 239 -1.68 2.86 -26.35
C GLU A 239 -1.98 3.15 -27.83
N ARG A 240 -1.67 2.17 -28.70
CA ARG A 240 -2.04 2.19 -30.12
C ARG A 240 -3.56 2.36 -30.27
N ASP A 241 -3.97 3.09 -31.30
CA ASP A 241 -5.36 3.39 -31.66
C ASP A 241 -6.14 4.26 -30.65
N SER A 242 -6.25 3.81 -29.40
CA SER A 242 -7.05 4.49 -28.37
C SER A 242 -6.40 5.78 -27.89
N ARG A 243 -5.07 5.89 -28.02
CA ARG A 243 -4.20 6.95 -27.50
C ARG A 243 -4.32 7.18 -25.98
N ARG A 244 -4.93 6.23 -25.25
CA ARG A 244 -4.97 6.25 -23.78
C ARG A 244 -3.57 6.03 -23.25
N TRP A 245 -3.31 6.55 -22.06
CA TRP A 245 -2.06 6.31 -21.36
C TRP A 245 -2.19 5.05 -20.52
N LEU A 246 -1.22 4.16 -20.67
CA LEU A 246 -1.06 2.96 -19.85
C LEU A 246 0.18 3.15 -18.98
N THR A 247 0.07 2.78 -17.72
CA THR A 247 1.14 3.00 -16.74
C THR A 247 1.47 1.72 -15.98
N TRP A 248 2.78 1.46 -15.89
CA TRP A 248 3.36 0.47 -15.00
C TRP A 248 4.43 1.13 -14.13
N THR A 249 4.49 0.75 -12.86
CA THR A 249 5.44 1.32 -11.90
C THR A 249 6.21 0.24 -11.17
N HIS A 250 7.41 0.54 -10.72
CA HIS A 250 8.18 -0.35 -9.85
C HIS A 250 9.01 0.50 -8.89
N ALA A 251 9.54 -0.12 -7.84
CA ALA A 251 10.46 0.57 -6.94
C ALA A 251 11.54 -0.35 -6.42
N TRP A 252 12.63 0.23 -5.93
CA TRP A 252 13.67 -0.47 -5.20
C TRP A 252 13.80 0.15 -3.82
N ALA A 253 14.09 -0.69 -2.83
CA ALA A 253 14.42 -0.24 -1.49
C ALA A 253 15.72 -0.89 -1.02
N HIS A 254 16.61 -0.06 -0.47
CA HIS A 254 17.82 -0.54 0.17
C HIS A 254 17.50 -1.14 1.56
N PRO A 255 18.23 -2.17 2.05
CA PRO A 255 18.04 -2.70 3.40
C PRO A 255 18.09 -1.62 4.49
N SER A 256 18.87 -0.55 4.26
CA SER A 256 18.93 0.61 5.14
C SER A 256 17.59 1.36 5.30
N VAL A 257 16.71 1.34 4.28
CA VAL A 257 15.36 1.91 4.35
C VAL A 257 14.52 1.16 5.39
N LEU A 258 14.62 -0.18 5.43
CA LEU A 258 13.87 -1.00 6.39
C LEU A 258 14.31 -0.72 7.84
N GLU A 259 15.59 -0.44 8.07
CA GLU A 259 16.13 -0.11 9.39
C GLU A 259 15.77 1.29 9.84
N ARG A 260 15.79 2.27 8.91
CA ARG A 260 15.44 3.66 9.20
C ARG A 260 13.93 3.87 9.34
N ARG A 261 13.14 3.13 8.56
CA ARG A 261 11.67 3.25 8.49
C ARG A 261 10.98 1.98 9.00
N LYS A 262 11.27 1.63 10.26
CA LYS A 262 10.77 0.41 10.91
C LYS A 262 9.24 0.25 10.88
N ALA A 263 8.50 1.37 10.92
CA ALA A 263 7.04 1.37 10.83
C ALA A 263 6.52 0.99 9.43
N GLU A 264 7.27 1.32 8.37
CA GLU A 264 6.91 1.02 6.98
C GLU A 264 7.49 -0.30 6.49
N ALA A 265 8.49 -0.84 7.19
CA ALA A 265 9.17 -2.07 6.81
C ALA A 265 8.22 -3.28 6.57
N PRO A 266 7.15 -3.52 7.35
CA PRO A 266 6.19 -4.58 7.03
C PRO A 266 5.53 -4.39 5.65
N ARG A 267 5.14 -3.16 5.34
CA ARG A 267 4.46 -2.82 4.08
C ARG A 267 5.40 -2.90 2.89
N ILE A 268 6.64 -2.41 3.03
CA ILE A 268 7.68 -2.54 1.99
C ILE A 268 7.96 -4.02 1.69
N ARG A 269 8.04 -4.88 2.73
CA ARG A 269 8.20 -6.32 2.54
C ARG A 269 6.99 -6.97 1.86
N ASP A 270 5.77 -6.53 2.19
CA ASP A 270 4.55 -6.99 1.51
C ASP A 270 4.60 -6.64 0.01
N PHE A 271 5.01 -5.42 -0.37
CA PHE A 271 5.17 -5.04 -1.78
C PHE A 271 6.27 -5.83 -2.49
N ALA A 272 7.37 -6.12 -1.79
CA ALA A 272 8.44 -6.92 -2.35
C ALA A 272 8.01 -8.36 -2.62
N LYS A 273 7.25 -8.94 -1.69
CA LYS A 273 6.65 -10.27 -1.84
C LYS A 273 5.65 -10.32 -3.00
N ASP A 274 4.88 -9.25 -3.18
CA ASP A 274 3.87 -9.13 -4.24
C ASP A 274 4.48 -8.72 -5.60
N GLY A 275 5.80 -8.49 -5.69
CA GLY A 275 6.52 -8.18 -6.93
C GLY A 275 6.40 -6.73 -7.41
N HIS A 276 5.90 -5.81 -6.57
CA HIS A 276 5.76 -4.38 -6.91
C HIS A 276 6.98 -3.55 -6.52
N LEU A 277 7.88 -4.13 -5.74
CA LEU A 277 9.09 -3.51 -5.22
C LEU A 277 10.22 -4.56 -5.19
N THR A 278 11.47 -4.15 -5.37
CA THR A 278 12.63 -5.03 -5.18
C THR A 278 13.44 -4.58 -3.96
N LEU A 279 13.73 -5.52 -3.05
CA LEU A 279 14.71 -5.28 -1.98
C LEU A 279 16.09 -5.63 -2.52
N VAL A 280 16.95 -4.64 -2.72
CA VAL A 280 18.30 -4.88 -3.26
C VAL A 280 19.25 -5.40 -2.19
N GLU A 281 20.23 -6.21 -2.59
CA GLU A 281 21.24 -6.73 -1.66
C GLU A 281 22.39 -5.75 -1.48
N ARG A 282 22.87 -5.14 -2.57
CA ARG A 282 23.98 -4.20 -2.58
C ARG A 282 23.53 -2.84 -3.10
N ILE A 283 24.18 -1.78 -2.61
CA ILE A 283 23.99 -0.42 -3.15
C ILE A 283 24.46 -0.44 -4.61
N GLY A 284 23.63 0.04 -5.53
CA GLY A 284 23.93 0.08 -6.96
C GLY A 284 23.17 -0.97 -7.78
N ASP A 285 22.78 -2.11 -7.18
CA ASP A 285 21.99 -3.12 -7.89
C ASP A 285 20.63 -2.54 -8.35
N ASP A 286 20.10 -1.57 -7.61
CA ASP A 286 18.88 -0.82 -7.92
C ASP A 286 19.03 0.02 -9.19
N VAL A 287 20.17 0.67 -9.34
CA VAL A 287 20.50 1.49 -10.50
C VAL A 287 20.71 0.62 -11.75
N ASP A 288 21.42 -0.50 -11.62
CA ASP A 288 21.66 -1.44 -12.71
C ASP A 288 20.35 -2.05 -13.24
N GLN A 289 19.44 -2.42 -12.33
CA GLN A 289 18.12 -2.98 -12.69
C GLN A 289 17.21 -1.94 -13.34
N ILE A 290 17.25 -0.68 -12.90
CA ILE A 290 16.53 0.39 -13.61
C ILE A 290 17.06 0.55 -15.02
N ALA A 291 18.38 0.59 -15.19
CA ALA A 291 18.98 0.75 -16.51
C ALA A 291 18.62 -0.41 -17.44
N GLU A 292 18.47 -1.63 -16.90
CA GLU A 292 17.97 -2.79 -17.64
C GLU A 292 16.51 -2.62 -18.10
N LEU A 293 15.61 -2.13 -17.25
CA LEU A 293 14.21 -1.88 -17.65
C LEU A 293 14.11 -0.77 -18.71
N VAL A 294 14.93 0.27 -18.60
CA VAL A 294 14.99 1.32 -19.65
C VAL A 294 15.52 0.74 -20.96
N ALA A 295 16.57 -0.07 -20.91
CA ALA A 295 17.13 -0.74 -22.08
C ALA A 295 16.12 -1.64 -22.78
N GLN A 296 15.27 -2.37 -22.05
CA GLN A 296 14.20 -3.18 -22.66
C GLN A 296 13.23 -2.34 -23.51
N VAL A 297 12.89 -1.13 -23.06
CA VAL A 297 11.99 -0.22 -23.80
C VAL A 297 12.71 0.41 -25.01
N GLU A 298 14.00 0.73 -24.87
CA GLU A 298 14.83 1.22 -25.98
C GLU A 298 15.03 0.14 -27.05
N GLU A 299 15.34 -1.09 -26.66
CA GLU A 299 15.51 -2.25 -27.56
C GLU A 299 14.23 -2.59 -28.31
N ALA A 300 13.06 -2.36 -27.69
CA ALA A 300 11.77 -2.46 -28.37
C ALA A 300 11.51 -1.34 -29.39
N GLY A 301 12.37 -0.31 -29.43
CA GLY A 301 12.23 0.85 -30.30
C GLY A 301 11.07 1.76 -29.89
N LEU A 302 10.69 1.78 -28.60
CA LEU A 302 9.52 2.50 -28.10
C LEU A 302 9.87 3.69 -27.18
N LEU A 303 11.10 3.76 -26.68
CA LEU A 303 11.52 4.79 -25.74
C LEU A 303 11.68 6.14 -26.44
N ASP A 304 10.92 7.13 -25.99
CA ASP A 304 11.11 8.54 -26.36
C ASP A 304 12.10 9.23 -25.42
N GLN A 305 11.72 9.44 -24.16
CA GLN A 305 12.59 10.06 -23.15
C GLN A 305 12.52 9.41 -21.76
N VAL A 306 13.59 9.62 -20.99
CA VAL A 306 13.72 9.26 -19.57
C VAL A 306 13.82 10.55 -18.75
N GLY A 307 12.83 10.77 -17.89
CA GLY A 307 12.70 11.95 -17.04
C GLY A 307 13.15 11.67 -15.61
N LEU A 308 14.02 12.53 -15.08
CA LEU A 308 14.50 12.41 -13.70
C LEU A 308 14.80 13.78 -13.08
N ASP A 309 14.73 13.88 -11.74
CA ASP A 309 15.20 15.07 -11.03
C ASP A 309 16.71 15.24 -11.28
N PRO A 310 17.21 16.35 -11.84
CA PRO A 310 18.64 16.54 -12.08
C PRO A 310 19.53 16.49 -10.82
N VAL A 311 18.96 16.54 -9.62
CA VAL A 311 19.71 16.45 -8.36
C VAL A 311 20.01 14.99 -7.99
N GLY A 312 21.29 14.61 -7.97
CA GLY A 312 21.73 13.31 -7.43
C GLY A 312 21.77 12.15 -8.43
N ILE A 313 21.75 12.44 -9.75
CA ILE A 313 21.57 11.43 -10.80
C ILE A 313 22.84 10.82 -11.39
N GLY A 314 24.02 11.13 -10.86
CA GLY A 314 25.30 10.71 -11.48
C GLY A 314 25.36 9.21 -11.75
N ALA A 315 25.07 8.39 -10.74
CA ALA A 315 25.10 6.93 -10.88
C ALA A 315 24.05 6.39 -11.87
N ILE A 316 22.84 6.96 -11.88
CA ILE A 316 21.77 6.56 -12.80
C ILE A 316 22.14 6.90 -14.24
N LEU A 317 22.66 8.10 -14.47
CA LEU A 317 23.13 8.53 -15.78
C LEU A 317 24.24 7.62 -16.30
N ASP A 318 25.25 7.33 -15.48
CA ASP A 318 26.38 6.47 -15.87
C ASP A 318 25.90 5.05 -16.22
N ALA A 319 24.93 4.50 -15.48
CA ALA A 319 24.36 3.18 -15.75
C ALA A 319 23.52 3.14 -17.02
N LEU A 320 22.72 4.18 -17.29
CA LEU A 320 21.96 4.31 -18.53
C LEU A 320 22.89 4.43 -19.75
N GLU A 321 23.95 5.25 -19.65
CA GLU A 321 24.96 5.37 -20.71
C GLU A 321 25.70 4.04 -20.93
N ALA A 322 26.04 3.32 -19.87
CA ALA A 322 26.67 2.00 -19.96
C ALA A 322 25.78 0.94 -20.63
N ARG A 323 24.45 1.10 -20.56
CA ARG A 323 23.47 0.27 -21.28
C ARG A 323 23.17 0.76 -22.70
N GLY A 324 23.85 1.81 -23.16
CA GLY A 324 23.71 2.33 -24.52
C GLY A 324 22.51 3.25 -24.72
N ILE A 325 21.88 3.74 -23.64
CA ILE A 325 20.79 4.72 -23.76
C ILE A 325 21.37 6.06 -24.23
N PRO A 326 20.87 6.63 -25.34
CA PRO A 326 21.38 7.90 -25.85
C PRO A 326 21.14 9.04 -24.86
N ARG A 327 22.17 9.86 -24.62
CA ARG A 327 22.14 10.92 -23.60
C ARG A 327 21.09 11.99 -23.90
N GLU A 328 20.77 12.20 -25.18
CA GLU A 328 19.71 13.10 -25.65
C GLU A 328 18.30 12.65 -25.26
N LYS A 329 18.10 11.36 -24.98
CA LYS A 329 16.84 10.82 -24.46
C LYS A 329 16.71 11.01 -22.95
N ILE A 330 17.78 11.43 -22.27
CA ILE A 330 17.79 11.59 -20.81
C ILE A 330 17.56 13.06 -20.46
N GLY A 331 16.35 13.37 -19.98
CA GLY A 331 15.86 14.73 -19.73
C GLY A 331 15.73 15.06 -18.25
N GLY A 332 16.35 16.17 -17.82
CA GLY A 332 16.17 16.69 -16.46
C GLY A 332 14.78 17.31 -16.26
N VAL A 333 13.93 16.66 -15.47
CA VAL A 333 12.61 17.18 -15.05
C VAL A 333 12.79 17.98 -13.76
N LYS A 334 12.71 19.31 -13.88
CA LYS A 334 12.84 20.20 -12.71
C LYS A 334 11.70 19.91 -11.72
N GLN A 335 12.07 19.55 -10.50
CA GLN A 335 11.14 19.35 -9.40
C GLN A 335 10.54 20.67 -8.88
N GLY A 336 9.49 20.58 -8.07
CA GLY A 336 8.85 21.72 -7.45
C GLY A 336 7.65 22.25 -8.25
N TYR A 337 7.50 23.58 -8.36
CA TYR A 337 6.31 24.19 -8.97
C TYR A 337 6.16 23.85 -10.46
N THR A 338 7.26 23.51 -11.14
CA THR A 338 7.30 23.09 -12.54
C THR A 338 6.60 21.76 -12.79
N LEU A 339 6.51 20.88 -11.79
CA LEU A 339 5.72 19.65 -11.86
C LEU A 339 4.22 19.88 -11.71
N GLY A 340 3.78 21.08 -11.29
CA GLY A 340 2.36 21.39 -11.10
C GLY A 340 1.51 21.13 -12.37
N GLY A 341 2.10 21.25 -13.56
CA GLY A 341 1.47 20.89 -14.83
C GLY A 341 1.23 19.38 -14.96
N ALA A 342 2.25 18.57 -14.68
CA ALA A 342 2.17 17.11 -14.74
C ALA A 342 1.20 16.55 -13.69
N ILE A 343 1.24 17.06 -12.46
CA ILE A 343 0.33 16.70 -11.39
C ILE A 343 -1.13 16.90 -11.84
N LYS A 344 -1.48 18.10 -12.33
CA LYS A 344 -2.84 18.41 -12.82
C LYS A 344 -3.22 17.64 -14.08
N THR A 345 -2.25 17.31 -14.94
CA THR A 345 -2.50 16.54 -16.16
C THR A 345 -2.85 15.10 -15.80
N ALA A 346 -2.09 14.48 -14.90
CA ALA A 346 -2.39 13.14 -14.39
C ALA A 346 -3.75 13.10 -13.69
N GLU A 347 -4.10 14.10 -12.87
CA GLU A 347 -5.44 14.23 -12.24
C GLU A 347 -6.56 14.19 -13.28
N ARG A 348 -6.48 15.06 -14.30
CA ARG A 348 -7.50 15.14 -15.35
C ARG A 348 -7.56 13.85 -16.16
N LYS A 349 -6.41 13.28 -16.51
CA LYS A 349 -6.32 12.03 -17.28
C LYS A 349 -6.93 10.86 -16.53
N LEU A 350 -6.75 10.77 -15.22
CA LEU A 350 -7.43 9.76 -14.40
C LEU A 350 -8.94 10.02 -14.35
N ALA A 351 -9.35 11.26 -14.08
CA ALA A 351 -10.77 11.63 -13.97
C ALA A 351 -11.57 11.44 -15.28
N GLU A 352 -10.95 11.70 -16.44
CA GLU A 352 -11.57 11.51 -17.75
C GLU A 352 -11.47 10.07 -18.29
N GLY A 353 -10.79 9.17 -17.58
CA GLY A 353 -10.53 7.80 -18.02
C GLY A 353 -9.52 7.70 -19.18
N GLY A 354 -8.60 8.66 -19.27
CA GLY A 354 -7.51 8.72 -20.24
C GLY A 354 -6.17 8.13 -19.77
N LEU A 355 -5.96 7.93 -18.46
CA LEU A 355 -4.80 7.22 -17.88
C LEU A 355 -5.30 5.99 -17.13
N TRP A 356 -4.69 4.84 -17.42
CA TRP A 356 -4.98 3.54 -16.82
C TRP A 356 -3.70 2.89 -16.29
N HIS A 357 -3.80 2.12 -15.21
CA HIS A 357 -2.63 1.52 -14.57
C HIS A 357 -2.86 0.07 -14.14
N GLY A 358 -1.78 -0.66 -13.83
CA GLY A 358 -1.84 -2.08 -13.48
C GLY A 358 -2.39 -2.43 -12.09
N GLY A 359 -3.05 -1.52 -11.39
CA GLY A 359 -3.64 -1.78 -10.08
C GLY A 359 -2.66 -2.23 -8.98
N GLN A 360 -1.41 -1.75 -9.05
CA GLN A 360 -0.34 -2.13 -8.12
C GLN A 360 -0.59 -1.51 -6.72
N PRO A 361 -0.73 -2.31 -5.65
CA PRO A 361 -0.94 -1.83 -4.28
C PRO A 361 0.13 -0.86 -3.77
N MET A 362 1.39 -1.01 -4.20
CA MET A 362 2.45 -0.05 -3.86
C MET A 362 2.12 1.34 -4.40
N MET A 363 1.73 1.44 -5.67
CA MET A 363 1.42 2.72 -6.29
C MET A 363 0.15 3.33 -5.69
N ALA A 364 -0.85 2.50 -5.38
CA ALA A 364 -2.00 2.93 -4.60
C ALA A 364 -1.57 3.54 -3.25
N TRP A 365 -0.68 2.88 -2.51
CA TRP A 365 -0.15 3.44 -1.27
C TRP A 365 0.58 4.79 -1.49
N CYS A 366 1.41 4.92 -2.53
CA CYS A 366 2.09 6.18 -2.86
C CYS A 366 1.12 7.31 -3.23
N CYS A 367 0.09 7.03 -4.04
CA CYS A 367 -0.98 7.97 -4.37
C CYS A 367 -1.71 8.47 -3.11
N GLY A 368 -1.99 7.58 -2.16
CA GLY A 368 -2.63 7.95 -0.89
C GLY A 368 -1.70 8.72 0.05
N ASN A 369 -0.40 8.52 -0.04
CA ASN A 369 0.57 9.25 0.76
C ASN A 369 0.78 10.70 0.28
N ALA A 370 0.48 11.00 -0.97
CA ALA A 370 0.74 12.29 -1.57
C ALA A 370 -0.07 13.41 -0.93
N ARG A 371 0.62 14.48 -0.49
CA ARG A 371 0.02 15.69 0.05
C ARG A 371 0.24 16.89 -0.85
N VAL A 372 -0.82 17.65 -1.08
CA VAL A 372 -0.80 18.84 -1.93
C VAL A 372 -0.65 20.09 -1.08
N GLU A 373 0.39 20.87 -1.35
CA GLU A 373 0.59 22.20 -0.79
C GLU A 373 0.36 23.28 -1.85
N PRO A 374 -0.49 24.28 -1.59
CA PRO A 374 -0.60 25.45 -2.46
C PRO A 374 0.65 26.33 -2.32
N ARG A 375 1.23 26.76 -3.45
CA ARG A 375 2.31 27.76 -3.47
C ARG A 375 2.04 28.79 -4.56
N GLY A 376 1.52 29.95 -4.12
CA GLY A 376 1.00 30.95 -5.04
C GLY A 376 -0.16 30.37 -5.85
N ASN A 377 -0.05 30.40 -7.19
CA ASN A 377 -1.07 29.88 -8.11
C ASN A 377 -0.82 28.41 -8.54
N ALA A 378 0.23 27.78 -8.02
CA ALA A 378 0.61 26.40 -8.33
C ALA A 378 0.33 25.46 -7.15
N ILE A 379 0.33 24.17 -7.46
CA ILE A 379 0.29 23.10 -6.46
C ILE A 379 1.66 22.40 -6.43
N LEU A 380 2.05 21.92 -5.26
CA LEU A 380 3.21 21.07 -5.07
C LEU A 380 2.82 19.80 -4.35
N ILE A 381 3.43 18.70 -4.75
CA ILE A 381 3.52 17.50 -3.94
C ILE A 381 4.99 17.36 -3.58
N THR A 382 5.29 17.34 -2.30
CA THR A 382 6.67 17.21 -1.82
C THR A 382 6.80 16.08 -0.81
N LYS A 383 8.00 15.52 -0.73
CA LYS A 383 8.35 14.56 0.31
C LYS A 383 8.20 15.19 1.70
N GLN A 384 8.56 16.47 1.84
CA GLN A 384 8.43 17.20 3.11
C GLN A 384 6.97 17.31 3.58
N ALA A 385 6.05 17.66 2.68
CA ALA A 385 4.62 17.72 2.96
C ALA A 385 4.05 16.34 3.31
N SER A 386 4.54 15.30 2.65
CA SER A 386 4.16 13.91 2.88
C SER A 386 4.88 13.28 4.10
N GLY A 387 5.77 14.03 4.74
CA GLY A 387 6.53 13.63 5.93
C GLY A 387 7.43 12.41 5.69
N SER A 388 7.18 11.34 6.45
CA SER A 388 7.88 10.05 6.29
C SER A 388 7.25 9.14 5.24
N ALA A 389 6.09 9.51 4.70
CA ALA A 389 5.34 8.69 3.77
C ALA A 389 6.03 8.64 2.40
N LYS A 390 6.07 7.46 1.78
CA LYS A 390 6.81 7.26 0.52
C LYS A 390 5.93 7.59 -0.67
N ILE A 391 6.45 8.47 -1.52
CA ILE A 391 5.80 8.97 -2.73
C ILE A 391 6.71 8.86 -3.96
N ASP A 392 7.90 8.28 -3.84
CA ASP A 392 8.91 8.25 -4.90
C ASP A 392 8.37 7.65 -6.22
N PRO A 393 7.66 6.51 -6.23
CA PRO A 393 7.03 6.00 -7.46
C PRO A 393 5.99 6.94 -8.09
N LEU A 394 5.30 7.74 -7.27
CA LEU A 394 4.37 8.76 -7.77
C LEU A 394 5.10 9.96 -8.38
N MET A 395 6.20 10.39 -7.77
CA MET A 395 7.06 11.42 -8.34
C MET A 395 7.69 10.96 -9.66
N ALA A 396 8.11 9.70 -9.73
CA ALA A 396 8.55 9.06 -10.97
C ALA A 396 7.44 9.09 -12.04
N LEU A 397 6.19 8.78 -11.67
CA LEU A 397 5.06 8.94 -12.59
C LEU A 397 4.90 10.38 -13.08
N PHE A 398 5.02 11.39 -12.22
CA PHE A 398 4.94 12.79 -12.66
C PHE A 398 6.08 13.20 -13.59
N ASN A 399 7.28 12.62 -13.41
CA ASN A 399 8.39 12.81 -14.33
C ASN A 399 8.05 12.23 -15.72
N ALA A 400 7.54 10.99 -15.79
CA ALA A 400 7.09 10.39 -17.05
C ALA A 400 5.93 11.16 -17.70
N VAL A 401 4.96 11.61 -16.90
CA VAL A 401 3.81 12.40 -17.36
C VAL A 401 4.25 13.74 -17.95
N THR A 402 5.32 14.35 -17.40
CA THR A 402 5.88 15.60 -17.95
C THR A 402 6.32 15.43 -19.40
N LEU A 403 6.87 14.27 -19.75
CA LEU A 403 7.39 13.94 -21.08
C LEU A 403 6.26 13.54 -22.03
N ILE A 404 5.44 12.55 -21.65
CA ILE A 404 4.39 12.01 -22.54
C ILE A 404 3.30 13.05 -22.85
N ALA A 405 3.11 14.04 -21.96
CA ALA A 405 2.21 15.17 -22.18
C ALA A 405 2.67 16.13 -23.29
N LEU A 406 3.96 16.10 -23.67
CA LEU A 406 4.47 16.80 -24.85
C LEU A 406 4.02 16.14 -26.16
N ASN A 407 3.32 14.99 -26.06
CA ASN A 407 2.78 14.22 -27.16
C ASN A 407 3.89 13.84 -28.16
N PRO A 408 4.87 13.03 -27.71
CA PRO A 408 5.97 12.61 -28.59
C PRO A 408 5.44 11.84 -29.80
N GLU A 409 6.22 11.86 -30.87
CA GLU A 409 5.93 11.09 -32.08
C GLU A 409 5.90 9.59 -31.75
N ALA A 410 5.10 8.82 -32.49
CA ALA A 410 5.10 7.38 -32.34
C ALA A 410 6.50 6.84 -32.68
N GLN A 411 7.05 5.98 -31.82
CA GLN A 411 8.32 5.33 -32.03
C GLN A 411 8.03 3.98 -32.70
N GLY A 412 8.44 3.87 -33.96
CA GLY A 412 8.04 2.80 -34.86
C GLY A 412 8.58 1.44 -34.40
N GLY A 413 7.67 0.55 -34.00
CA GLY A 413 7.96 -0.88 -33.88
C GLY A 413 8.10 -1.54 -35.26
N MET A 414 8.55 -2.80 -35.30
CA MET A 414 8.84 -3.56 -36.53
C MET A 414 7.70 -3.57 -37.58
N ALA A 415 6.45 -3.36 -37.16
CA ALA A 415 5.30 -3.20 -38.05
C ALA A 415 5.37 -1.90 -38.90
N ASP A 416 5.83 -0.79 -38.32
CA ASP A 416 5.98 0.49 -39.02
C ASP A 416 7.15 0.43 -40.03
N TYR A 417 8.23 -0.28 -39.65
CA TYR A 417 9.33 -0.58 -40.57
C TYR A 417 8.90 -1.49 -41.74
N LEU A 418 8.01 -2.47 -41.49
CA LEU A 418 7.49 -3.35 -42.53
C LEU A 418 6.44 -2.69 -43.42
N GLU A 419 5.62 -1.77 -42.89
CA GLU A 419 4.60 -1.04 -43.65
C GLU A 419 5.18 0.15 -44.42
N ASN A 420 6.16 0.88 -43.86
CA ASN A 420 6.70 2.11 -44.45
C ASN A 420 8.13 1.97 -45.01
N GLY A 421 8.91 0.96 -44.62
CA GLY A 421 10.33 0.84 -45.00
C GLY A 421 10.59 0.31 -46.42
N PHE A 422 9.59 -0.21 -47.12
CA PHE A 422 9.76 -0.78 -48.48
C PHE A 422 9.48 0.19 -49.63
N PHE A 423 8.87 1.35 -49.36
CA PHE A 423 8.42 2.26 -50.43
C PHE A 423 9.41 3.40 -50.78
N ASP A 424 10.41 3.68 -49.95
CA ASP A 424 11.38 4.77 -50.20
C ASP A 424 12.63 4.36 -51.00
N LEU A 425 12.69 3.13 -51.53
CA LEU A 425 13.80 2.66 -52.38
C LEU A 425 13.47 2.56 -53.87
N ILE A 426 12.26 2.96 -54.29
CA ILE A 426 11.91 3.08 -55.71
C ILE A 426 11.08 4.36 -55.92
N GLY A 427 11.75 5.45 -56.25
CA GLY A 427 11.14 6.72 -56.63
C GLY A 427 12.15 7.78 -57.04
#